data_AF-A0A0Q3EDS1-F1
#
_entry.id   AF-A0A0Q3EDS1-F1
#
_cell.length_a   1.000
_cell.length_b   1.000
_cell.length_c   1.000
_cell.angle_alpha   90.00
_cell.angle_beta   90.00
_cell.angle_gamma   90.00
#
_symmetry.space_group_name_H-M   'P 1'
#
loop_
_entity.id
_entity.type
_entity.pdbx_description
1 polymer ?
#
loop_
_entity_poly.entity_id
_entity_poly.type
_entity_poly.pdbx_seq_one_letter_code
_entity_poly.pdbx_strand_id
1 'polypeptide(L)'
;MVDHYTSDRSSVSSTSNATLTAEIESIMQKVVECGASEESPEYYMATKLFGKVENRVFFNTMKTKEGRLCWLTRMYEDRKRN
;
A
#
# COMPACT_ATOMS: atom_id res chain seq x y z
N MET A 1 -10.49 46.84 18.83
CA MET A 1 -9.43 45.85 19.10
C MET A 1 -9.86 44.59 18.39
N VAL A 2 -9.13 44.20 17.35
CA VAL A 2 -9.54 43.21 16.36
C VAL A 2 -8.88 41.90 16.73
N ASP A 3 -9.63 40.95 17.30
CA ASP A 3 -9.13 39.61 17.53
C ASP A 3 -9.76 38.68 16.49
N HIS A 4 -9.10 38.61 15.33
CA HIS A 4 -9.26 37.52 14.38
C HIS A 4 -8.51 36.30 14.94
N TYR A 5 -9.23 35.38 15.58
CA TYR A 5 -8.74 34.01 15.75
C TYR A 5 -9.41 33.13 14.70
N THR A 6 -8.89 33.15 13.48
CA THR A 6 -9.23 32.14 12.47
C THR A 6 -8.63 30.81 12.92
N SER A 7 -9.50 29.93 13.44
CA SER A 7 -9.23 28.50 13.54
C SER A 7 -9.05 27.93 12.14
N ASP A 8 -7.82 27.90 11.66
CA ASP A 8 -7.47 27.13 10.47
C ASP A 8 -6.92 25.78 10.89
N ARG A 9 -7.82 24.83 11.10
CA ARG A 9 -7.50 23.42 11.30
C ARG A 9 -8.33 22.60 10.33
N SER A 10 -8.12 22.79 9.03
CA SER A 10 -8.75 21.93 8.00
C SER A 10 -7.99 21.80 6.68
N SER A 11 -6.67 22.07 6.60
CA SER A 11 -5.92 21.92 5.34
C SER A 11 -4.99 20.69 5.24
N VAL A 12 -4.85 19.87 6.29
CA VAL A 12 -3.90 18.73 6.29
C VAL A 12 -4.48 17.40 5.77
N SER A 13 -5.81 17.23 5.74
CA SER A 13 -6.43 15.94 5.38
C SER A 13 -6.34 15.62 3.88
N SER A 14 -6.35 16.65 3.02
CA SER A 14 -6.42 16.47 1.56
C SER A 14 -5.07 16.02 0.98
N THR A 15 -3.97 16.54 1.53
CA THR A 15 -2.60 16.21 1.11
C THR A 15 -2.19 14.79 1.51
N SER A 16 -2.64 14.31 2.67
CA SER A 16 -2.32 12.97 3.17
C SER A 16 -2.94 11.86 2.31
N ASN A 17 -4.17 12.04 1.84
CA ASN A 17 -4.87 11.04 1.02
C ASN A 17 -4.31 10.97 -0.41
N ALA A 18 -3.95 12.11 -1.00
CA ALA A 18 -3.30 12.14 -2.31
C ALA A 18 -1.93 11.43 -2.27
N THR A 19 -1.14 11.69 -1.24
CA THR A 19 0.16 11.03 -1.03
C THR A 19 0.01 9.51 -0.84
N LEU A 20 -0.99 9.07 -0.06
CA LEU A 20 -1.27 7.65 0.13
C LEU A 20 -1.71 6.97 -1.17
N THR A 21 -2.54 7.64 -1.97
CA THR A 21 -3.02 7.11 -3.26
C THR A 21 -1.84 6.89 -4.20
N ALA A 22 -0.97 7.89 -4.35
CA ALA A 22 0.24 7.79 -5.18
C ALA A 22 1.21 6.70 -4.66
N GLU A 23 1.35 6.53 -3.34
CA GLU A 23 2.16 5.46 -2.75
C GLU A 23 1.61 4.08 -3.11
N ILE A 24 0.29 3.88 -2.97
CA ILE A 24 -0.37 2.61 -3.29
C ILE A 24 -0.26 2.31 -4.78
N GLU A 25 -0.48 3.29 -5.66
CA GLU A 25 -0.30 3.15 -7.11
C GLU A 25 1.13 2.70 -7.46
N SER A 26 2.14 3.33 -6.86
CA SER A 26 3.55 2.95 -7.05
C SER A 26 3.85 1.52 -6.55
N ILE A 27 3.25 1.11 -5.43
CA ILE A 27 3.40 -0.25 -4.91
C ILE A 27 2.72 -1.27 -5.84
N MET A 28 1.53 -0.97 -6.36
CA MET A 28 0.83 -1.88 -7.27
C MET A 28 1.59 -2.05 -8.60
N GLN A 29 2.29 -1.03 -9.09
CA GLN A 29 3.22 -1.19 -10.22
C GLN A 29 4.34 -2.19 -9.89
N LYS A 30 4.96 -2.09 -8.70
CA LYS A 30 5.99 -3.04 -8.24
C LYS A 30 5.47 -4.47 -8.08
N VAL A 31 4.19 -4.65 -7.77
CA VAL A 31 3.53 -5.97 -7.69
C VAL A 31 3.49 -6.62 -9.07
N VAL A 32 3.09 -5.87 -10.10
CA VAL A 32 3.11 -6.37 -11.49
C VAL A 32 4.55 -6.66 -11.92
N GLU A 33 5.49 -5.76 -11.63
CA GLU A 33 6.91 -5.94 -11.97
C GLU A 33 7.56 -7.15 -11.29
N CYS A 34 7.01 -7.62 -10.16
CA CYS A 34 7.49 -8.80 -9.46
C CYS A 34 6.87 -10.12 -9.97
N GLY A 35 5.98 -10.05 -10.96
CA GLY A 35 5.40 -11.22 -11.64
C GLY A 35 3.98 -11.59 -11.19
N ALA A 36 3.33 -10.78 -10.35
CA ALA A 36 1.93 -10.99 -10.01
C ALA A 36 1.03 -10.36 -11.08
N SER A 37 0.49 -11.18 -11.99
CA SER A 37 -0.48 -10.72 -12.99
C SER A 37 -1.78 -10.26 -12.33
N GLU A 38 -2.54 -9.37 -12.97
CA GLU A 38 -3.80 -8.84 -12.40
C GLU A 38 -4.84 -9.93 -12.10
N GLU A 39 -4.74 -11.07 -12.79
CA GLU A 39 -5.58 -12.26 -12.61
C GLU A 39 -5.06 -13.20 -11.51
N SER A 40 -3.87 -12.94 -10.96
CA SER A 40 -3.22 -13.82 -10.00
C SER A 40 -3.73 -13.59 -8.57
N PRO A 41 -3.72 -14.65 -7.73
CA PRO A 41 -4.07 -14.51 -6.32
C PRO A 41 -3.12 -13.58 -5.57
N GLU A 42 -1.85 -13.47 -5.97
CA GLU A 42 -0.88 -12.52 -5.40
C GLU A 42 -1.28 -11.07 -5.64
N TYR A 43 -1.73 -10.74 -6.85
CA TYR A 43 -2.20 -9.39 -7.15
C TYR A 43 -3.46 -9.06 -6.35
N TYR A 44 -4.41 -9.98 -6.28
CA TYR A 44 -5.58 -9.80 -5.42
C TYR A 44 -5.18 -9.64 -3.94
N MET A 45 -4.21 -10.44 -3.46
CA MET A 45 -3.71 -10.33 -2.09
C MET A 45 -3.07 -8.97 -1.81
N ALA A 46 -2.31 -8.42 -2.76
CA ALA A 46 -1.74 -7.06 -2.65
C ALA A 46 -2.83 -6.00 -2.39
N THR A 47 -3.98 -6.09 -3.07
CA THR A 47 -5.12 -5.15 -2.83
C THR A 47 -5.66 -5.20 -1.40
N LYS A 48 -5.51 -6.34 -0.70
CA LYS A 48 -5.94 -6.50 0.69
C LYS A 48 -4.87 -6.07 1.68
N LEU A 49 -3.60 -6.19 1.33
CA LEU A 49 -2.48 -5.90 2.23
C LEU A 49 -2.16 -4.42 2.30
N PHE A 50 -2.14 -3.71 1.17
CA PHE A 50 -1.56 -2.36 1.11
C PHE A 50 -2.45 -1.23 1.58
N GLY A 51 -3.64 -1.53 2.10
CA GLY A 51 -4.36 -0.60 2.97
C GLY A 51 -3.59 -0.29 4.27
N LYS A 52 -2.76 -1.24 4.75
CA LYS A 52 -1.97 -1.08 5.99
C LYS A 52 -0.55 -0.61 5.70
N VAL A 53 -0.08 0.39 6.47
CA VAL A 53 1.24 1.01 6.28
C VAL A 53 2.38 0.03 6.54
N GLU A 54 2.22 -0.86 7.51
CA GLU A 54 3.23 -1.85 7.88
C GLU A 54 3.49 -2.82 6.72
N ASN A 55 2.44 -3.24 6.03
CA ASN A 55 2.55 -4.11 4.85
C ASN A 55 3.26 -3.39 3.69
N ARG A 56 2.99 -2.10 3.49
CA ARG A 56 3.69 -1.29 2.48
C ARG A 56 5.18 -1.19 2.80
N VAL A 57 5.54 -0.98 4.07
CA VAL A 57 6.92 -0.96 4.54
C VAL A 57 7.59 -2.31 4.31
N PHE A 58 6.99 -3.42 4.74
CA PHE A 58 7.56 -4.75 4.56
C PHE A 58 7.78 -5.12 3.10
N PHE A 59 6.84 -4.77 2.22
CA PHE A 59 6.99 -5.02 0.79
C PHE A 59 8.11 -4.19 0.16
N ASN A 60 8.25 -2.92 0.56
CA ASN A 60 9.28 -2.02 0.05
C ASN A 60 10.69 -2.33 0.56
N THR A 61 10.84 -2.95 1.74
CA THR A 61 12.17 -3.37 2.25
C THR A 61 12.73 -4.59 1.52
N MET A 62 11.88 -5.36 0.84
CA MET A 62 12.32 -6.49 0.01
C MET A 62 13.03 -5.99 -1.25
N LYS A 63 14.27 -6.46 -1.43
CA LYS A 63 15.17 -6.00 -2.51
C LYS A 63 14.94 -6.71 -3.85
N THR A 64 14.48 -7.95 -3.81
CA THR A 64 14.31 -8.79 -5.00
C THR A 64 12.84 -8.89 -5.41
N LYS A 65 12.61 -9.06 -6.70
CA LYS A 65 11.27 -9.28 -7.27
C LYS A 65 10.69 -10.60 -6.77
N GLU A 66 11.51 -11.65 -6.78
CA GLU A 66 11.16 -12.99 -6.34
C GLU A 66 10.81 -13.02 -4.86
N GLY A 67 11.50 -12.21 -4.04
CA GLY A 67 11.21 -12.07 -2.61
C GLY A 67 9.83 -11.47 -2.37
N ARG A 68 9.49 -10.41 -3.10
CA ARG A 68 8.16 -9.77 -3.06
C ARG A 68 7.06 -10.74 -3.48
N LEU A 69 7.24 -11.44 -4.60
CA LEU A 69 6.26 -12.41 -5.09
C LEU A 69 6.08 -13.55 -4.10
N CYS A 70 7.18 -14.14 -3.60
CA CYS A 70 7.14 -15.22 -2.62
C CYS A 70 6.39 -14.81 -1.34
N TRP A 71 6.58 -13.56 -0.89
CA TRP A 71 5.84 -13.05 0.26
C TRP A 71 4.34 -12.93 -0.01
N LEU A 72 3.93 -12.39 -1.16
CA LEU A 72 2.51 -12.32 -1.54
C LEU A 72 1.87 -13.70 -1.61
N THR A 73 2.56 -14.68 -2.20
CA THR A 73 2.10 -16.07 -2.24
C THR A 73 1.94 -16.66 -0.83
N ARG A 74 2.90 -16.42 0.08
CA ARG A 74 2.78 -16.88 1.49
C ARG A 74 1.60 -16.23 2.20
N MET A 75 1.38 -14.93 2.02
CA MET A 75 0.23 -14.23 2.61
C MET A 75 -1.10 -14.77 2.08
N TYR A 76 -1.15 -15.15 0.82
CA TYR A 76 -2.31 -15.83 0.22
C TYR A 76 -2.56 -17.21 0.83
N GLU A 77 -1.53 -18.06 0.93
CA GLU A 77 -1.66 -19.39 1.50
C GLU A 77 -1.98 -19.36 3.01
N ASP A 78 -1.37 -18.45 3.78
CA ASP A 78 -1.67 -18.28 5.21
C ASP A 78 -3.14 -17.87 5.44
N ARG A 79 -3.72 -17.12 4.50
CA ARG A 79 -5.13 -16.72 4.56
C ARG A 79 -6.10 -17.84 4.15
N LYS A 80 -5.66 -18.81 3.35
CA LYS A 80 -6.47 -19.98 2.99
C LYS A 80 -6.55 -21.04 4.10
N ARG A 81 -5.59 -21.03 5.02
CA ARG A 81 -5.47 -22.01 6.11
C ARG A 81 -6.24 -21.63 7.37
N ASN A 82 -6.81 -20.43 7.41
CA ASN A 82 -7.61 -19.88 8.50
C ASN A 82 -9.03 -19.58 8.00
#